data_AF-A0A2V5VMG0-F1
#
_entry.id   AF-A0A2V5VMG0-F1
#
_cell.length_a   1.000
_cell.length_b   1.000
_cell.length_c   1.000
_cell.angle_alpha   90.00
_cell.angle_beta   90.00
_cell.angle_gamma   90.00
#
_symmetry.space_group_name_H-M   'P 1'
#
loop_
_entity.id
_entity.type
_entity.pdbx_description
1 polymer ?
#
loop_
_entity_poly.entity_id
_entity_poly.type
_entity_poly.pdbx_seq_one_letter_code
_entity_poly.pdbx_strand_id
1 'polypeptide(L)'
;WPNQIMGLLPAAFALPAILGLVGVLRTVPADSPARMTQLALFGGSALFFITLIFPIQYERQWLTIAWALEGAALCWLFHRVPHPGLRLTGAALLATAFVRLALNPAVLSYHPRSATPILNWYLYTYGLVTLSLFAGARLLAPPRDRVLTIKAPVMLYTLGTVLAFLLVNIQIADFFAEPGTAALTFKFSGNFTRDMSYSIAWALFALLLLVPGLVKGIAPARYAALALLGVTLLKLFFHDLAKLAQLYRVGALMGVAVIAIVASFLYQRFTSTLARADENKTPLSPGA
;
A
#
# COMPACT_ATOMS: atom_id res chain seq x y z
N TRP A 1 -15.79 10.58 -29.74
CA TRP A 1 -17.14 9.98 -29.71
C TRP A 1 -17.29 9.21 -28.41
N PRO A 2 -18.21 9.56 -27.50
CA PRO A 2 -18.43 8.79 -26.28
C PRO A 2 -19.18 7.52 -26.68
N ASN A 3 -18.44 6.42 -26.78
CA ASN A 3 -18.99 5.14 -27.18
C ASN A 3 -19.41 4.38 -25.91
N GLN A 4 -20.70 4.41 -25.58
CA GLN A 4 -21.26 3.87 -24.32
C GLN A 4 -21.07 2.35 -24.13
N ILE A 5 -20.49 1.67 -25.13
CA ILE A 5 -20.41 0.21 -25.27
C ILE A 5 -18.94 -0.29 -25.21
N MET A 6 -17.93 0.57 -25.03
CA MET A 6 -16.52 0.13 -25.13
C MET A 6 -16.13 -0.97 -24.14
N GLY A 7 -16.76 -1.04 -22.96
CA GLY A 7 -16.56 -2.12 -21.99
C GLY A 7 -17.09 -3.50 -22.43
N LEU A 8 -17.97 -3.55 -23.44
CA LEU A 8 -18.44 -4.83 -24.01
C LEU A 8 -17.36 -5.55 -24.81
N LEU A 9 -16.34 -4.84 -25.32
CA LEU A 9 -15.26 -5.45 -26.08
C LEU A 9 -14.39 -6.37 -25.18
N PRO A 10 -13.85 -5.91 -24.03
CA PRO A 10 -13.21 -6.80 -23.06
C PRO A 10 -14.13 -7.93 -22.57
N ALA A 11 -15.42 -7.64 -22.34
CA ALA A 11 -16.38 -8.67 -21.95
C ALA A 11 -16.53 -9.78 -23.01
N ALA A 12 -16.55 -9.41 -24.29
CA ALA A 12 -16.57 -10.37 -25.39
C ALA A 12 -15.30 -11.24 -25.44
N PHE A 13 -14.13 -10.67 -25.14
CA PHE A 13 -12.87 -11.42 -25.03
C PHE A 13 -12.76 -12.27 -23.76
N ALA A 14 -13.49 -11.93 -22.70
CA ALA A 14 -13.56 -12.76 -21.50
C ALA A 14 -14.27 -14.10 -21.76
N LEU A 15 -15.28 -14.14 -22.65
CA LEU A 15 -16.05 -15.34 -22.98
C LEU A 15 -15.17 -16.51 -23.48
N PRO A 16 -14.33 -16.37 -24.53
CA PRO A 16 -13.47 -17.46 -24.97
C PRO A 16 -12.44 -17.87 -23.91
N ALA A 17 -11.96 -16.94 -23.07
CA ALA A 17 -11.07 -17.27 -21.97
C ALA A 17 -11.76 -18.14 -20.90
N ILE A 18 -13.02 -17.81 -20.54
CA ILE A 18 -13.83 -18.61 -19.61
C ILE A 18 -14.19 -19.97 -20.23
N LEU A 19 -14.59 -20.00 -21.51
CA LEU A 19 -14.90 -21.25 -22.20
C LEU A 19 -13.67 -22.16 -22.30
N GLY A 20 -12.48 -21.59 -22.57
CA GLY A 20 -11.21 -22.32 -22.54
C GLY A 20 -10.90 -22.88 -21.15
N LEU A 21 -11.14 -22.11 -20.09
CA LEU A 21 -10.99 -22.57 -18.70
C LEU A 21 -11.92 -23.75 -18.38
N VAL A 22 -13.20 -23.63 -18.73
CA VAL A 22 -14.20 -24.70 -18.53
C VAL A 22 -13.86 -25.93 -19.37
N GLY A 23 -13.40 -25.73 -20.61
CA GLY A 23 -12.92 -26.79 -21.49
C GLY A 23 -11.80 -27.58 -20.82
N VAL A 24 -10.73 -26.91 -20.37
CA VAL A 24 -9.59 -27.55 -19.69
C VAL A 24 -10.02 -28.28 -18.41
N LEU A 25 -10.95 -27.72 -17.64
CA LEU A 25 -11.47 -28.39 -16.43
C LEU A 25 -12.22 -29.69 -16.75
N ARG A 26 -12.91 -29.75 -17.90
CA ARG A 26 -13.75 -30.90 -18.31
C ARG A 26 -13.01 -31.94 -19.15
N THR A 27 -12.08 -31.52 -20.01
CA THR A 27 -11.50 -32.39 -21.04
C THR A 27 -10.07 -32.82 -20.74
N VAL A 28 -9.31 -32.05 -19.97
CA VAL A 28 -7.90 -32.34 -19.69
C VAL A 28 -7.79 -33.12 -18.37
N PRO A 29 -7.26 -34.36 -18.40
CA PRO A 29 -7.07 -35.17 -17.21
C PRO A 29 -6.20 -34.48 -16.16
N ALA A 30 -6.51 -34.71 -14.88
CA ALA A 30 -5.82 -34.06 -13.76
C ALA A 30 -4.30 -34.30 -13.76
N ASP A 31 -3.87 -35.44 -14.27
CA ASP A 31 -2.46 -35.88 -14.30
C ASP A 31 -1.65 -35.26 -15.44
N SER A 32 -2.30 -34.52 -16.36
CA SER A 32 -1.57 -33.87 -17.45
C SER A 32 -0.67 -32.75 -16.92
N PRO A 33 0.64 -32.77 -17.23
CA PRO A 33 1.58 -31.74 -16.75
C PRO A 33 1.23 -30.34 -17.29
N ALA A 34 0.54 -30.25 -18.43
CA ALA A 34 0.14 -28.98 -19.05
C ALA A 34 -1.13 -28.37 -18.43
N ARG A 35 -1.93 -29.14 -17.69
CA ARG A 35 -3.24 -28.70 -17.19
C ARG A 35 -3.13 -27.47 -16.31
N MET A 36 -2.16 -27.44 -15.38
CA MET A 36 -1.97 -26.30 -14.48
C MET A 36 -1.58 -25.02 -15.23
N THR A 37 -0.74 -25.13 -16.25
CA THR A 37 -0.34 -24.00 -17.11
C THR A 37 -1.54 -23.47 -17.90
N GLN A 38 -2.36 -24.36 -18.46
CA GLN A 38 -3.57 -23.98 -19.20
C GLN A 38 -4.61 -23.33 -18.28
N LEU A 39 -4.86 -23.88 -17.09
CA LEU A 39 -5.76 -23.28 -16.10
C LEU A 39 -5.28 -21.88 -15.67
N ALA A 40 -3.96 -21.72 -15.49
CA ALA A 40 -3.38 -20.42 -15.15
C ALA A 40 -3.52 -19.41 -16.30
N LEU A 41 -3.31 -19.85 -17.54
CA LEU A 41 -3.41 -19.00 -18.72
C LEU A 41 -4.85 -18.54 -18.96
N PHE A 42 -5.80 -19.48 -19.00
CA PHE A 42 -7.20 -19.15 -19.24
C PHE A 42 -7.83 -18.43 -18.06
N GLY A 43 -7.51 -18.83 -16.82
CA GLY A 43 -7.98 -18.16 -15.62
C GLY A 43 -7.44 -16.74 -15.48
N GLY A 44 -6.13 -16.54 -15.71
CA GLY A 44 -5.52 -15.22 -15.71
C GLY A 44 -6.03 -14.32 -16.84
N SER A 45 -6.19 -14.87 -18.06
CA SER A 45 -6.75 -14.12 -19.19
C SER A 45 -8.21 -13.71 -18.93
N ALA A 46 -9.01 -14.60 -18.35
CA ALA A 46 -10.40 -14.29 -18.01
C ALA A 46 -10.49 -13.17 -16.98
N LEU A 47 -9.69 -13.22 -15.91
CA LEU A 47 -9.61 -12.16 -14.92
C LEU A 47 -9.20 -10.84 -15.56
N PHE A 48 -8.13 -10.84 -16.35
CA PHE A 48 -7.62 -9.66 -17.06
C PHE A 48 -8.68 -8.99 -17.94
N PHE A 49 -9.41 -9.76 -18.75
CA PHE A 49 -10.45 -9.19 -19.60
C PHE A 49 -11.63 -8.66 -18.80
N ILE A 50 -12.02 -9.34 -17.72
CA ILE A 50 -13.08 -8.87 -16.82
C ILE A 50 -12.66 -7.57 -16.13
N THR A 51 -11.43 -7.49 -15.61
CA THR A 51 -10.95 -6.27 -14.93
C THR A 51 -10.78 -5.10 -15.90
N LEU A 52 -10.43 -5.37 -17.17
CA LEU A 52 -10.36 -4.37 -18.23
C LEU A 52 -11.71 -3.75 -18.64
N ILE A 53 -12.84 -4.37 -18.29
CA ILE A 53 -14.16 -3.79 -18.55
C ILE A 53 -14.25 -2.39 -17.92
N PHE A 54 -13.79 -2.24 -16.67
CA PHE A 54 -13.93 -0.98 -15.95
C PHE A 54 -13.04 0.16 -16.51
N PRO A 55 -11.72 0.00 -16.74
CA PRO A 55 -10.88 1.05 -17.31
C PRO A 55 -11.22 1.46 -18.73
N ILE A 56 -11.82 0.56 -19.51
CA ILE A 56 -12.19 0.85 -20.89
C ILE A 56 -13.57 1.52 -20.94
N GLN A 57 -14.46 1.19 -20.00
CA GLN A 57 -15.77 1.84 -19.87
C GLN A 57 -15.68 3.20 -19.18
N TYR A 58 -14.80 3.36 -18.18
CA TYR A 58 -14.69 4.55 -17.33
C TYR A 58 -13.34 5.26 -17.48
N GLU A 59 -13.26 6.53 -17.07
CA GLU A 59 -12.11 7.43 -17.28
C GLU A 59 -10.77 6.91 -16.69
N ARG A 60 -9.66 7.59 -17.06
CA ARG A 60 -8.25 7.15 -16.90
C ARG A 60 -7.81 6.72 -15.49
N GLN A 61 -8.53 7.12 -14.44
CA GLN A 61 -8.24 6.78 -13.03
C GLN A 61 -8.50 5.31 -12.71
N TRP A 62 -9.50 4.70 -13.37
CA TRP A 62 -9.87 3.30 -13.13
C TRP A 62 -8.82 2.32 -13.60
N LEU A 63 -7.96 2.72 -14.55
CA LEU A 63 -6.90 1.86 -15.08
C LEU A 63 -5.91 1.41 -13.99
N THR A 64 -5.50 2.32 -13.11
CA THR A 64 -4.56 1.97 -12.03
C THR A 64 -5.22 1.07 -10.98
N ILE A 65 -6.50 1.33 -10.67
CA ILE A 65 -7.28 0.52 -9.74
C ILE A 65 -7.46 -0.90 -10.29
N ALA A 66 -7.81 -1.02 -11.57
CA ALA A 66 -7.98 -2.30 -12.23
C ALA A 66 -6.68 -3.11 -12.24
N TRP A 67 -5.52 -2.51 -12.54
CA TRP A 67 -4.23 -3.21 -12.44
C TRP A 67 -3.95 -3.72 -11.03
N ALA A 68 -4.25 -2.93 -10.00
CA ALA A 68 -4.02 -3.34 -8.64
C ALA A 68 -4.99 -4.45 -8.19
N LEU A 69 -6.26 -4.34 -8.55
CA LEU A 69 -7.27 -5.37 -8.27
C LEU A 69 -6.96 -6.67 -9.02
N GLU A 70 -6.59 -6.59 -10.30
CA GLU A 70 -6.14 -7.73 -11.10
C GLU A 70 -4.90 -8.37 -10.48
N GLY A 71 -3.90 -7.58 -10.09
CA GLY A 71 -2.70 -8.08 -9.44
C GLY A 71 -3.00 -8.85 -8.15
N ALA A 72 -3.91 -8.35 -7.32
CA ALA A 72 -4.39 -9.05 -6.13
C ALA A 72 -5.20 -10.30 -6.47
N ALA A 73 -6.06 -10.25 -7.49
CA ALA A 73 -6.86 -11.38 -7.97
C ALA A 73 -5.99 -12.50 -8.52
N LEU A 74 -4.91 -12.20 -9.25
CA LEU A 74 -3.94 -13.19 -9.72
C LEU A 74 -3.16 -13.83 -8.56
N CYS A 75 -2.79 -13.04 -7.55
CA CYS A 75 -2.18 -13.58 -6.32
C CYS A 75 -3.15 -14.50 -5.57
N TRP A 76 -4.44 -14.22 -5.60
CA TRP A 76 -5.47 -15.10 -5.05
C TRP A 76 -5.66 -16.35 -5.91
N LEU A 77 -5.74 -16.22 -7.23
CA LEU A 77 -5.91 -17.34 -8.16
C LEU A 77 -4.75 -18.33 -8.04
N PHE A 78 -3.53 -17.85 -7.75
CA PHE A 78 -2.37 -18.69 -7.47
C PHE A 78 -2.59 -19.71 -6.33
N HIS A 79 -3.48 -19.45 -5.36
CA HIS A 79 -3.80 -20.43 -4.31
C HIS A 79 -4.60 -21.61 -4.84
N ARG A 80 -5.38 -21.40 -5.91
CA ARG A 80 -6.19 -22.44 -6.55
C ARG A 80 -5.43 -23.12 -7.68
N VAL A 81 -4.63 -22.35 -8.42
CA VAL A 81 -3.82 -22.83 -9.54
C VAL A 81 -2.37 -22.42 -9.26
N PRO A 82 -1.55 -23.30 -8.65
CA PRO A 82 -0.23 -22.96 -8.14
C PRO A 82 0.84 -22.84 -9.24
N HIS A 83 0.64 -21.91 -10.17
CA HIS A 83 1.53 -21.65 -11.29
C HIS A 83 2.42 -20.42 -11.03
N PRO A 84 3.76 -20.51 -11.21
CA PRO A 84 4.68 -19.42 -10.90
C PRO A 84 4.41 -18.15 -11.72
N GLY A 85 3.88 -18.29 -12.93
CA GLY A 85 3.51 -17.16 -13.80
C GLY A 85 2.43 -16.26 -13.18
N LEU A 86 1.40 -16.81 -12.52
CA LEU A 86 0.34 -16.00 -11.89
C LEU A 86 0.89 -15.13 -10.77
N ARG A 87 1.81 -15.69 -9.99
CA ARG A 87 2.48 -14.98 -8.90
C ARG A 87 3.39 -13.88 -9.43
N LEU A 88 4.18 -14.14 -10.49
CA LEU A 88 5.04 -13.14 -11.12
C LEU A 88 4.21 -11.98 -11.70
N THR A 89 3.19 -12.31 -12.52
CA THR A 89 2.32 -11.30 -13.15
C THR A 89 1.53 -10.51 -12.10
N GLY A 90 1.01 -11.16 -11.07
CA GLY A 90 0.28 -10.49 -9.99
C GLY A 90 1.17 -9.50 -9.22
N ALA A 91 2.39 -9.91 -8.84
CA ALA A 91 3.36 -9.04 -8.19
C ALA A 91 3.83 -7.89 -9.12
N ALA A 92 4.04 -8.18 -10.41
CA ALA A 92 4.42 -7.19 -11.41
C ALA A 92 3.33 -6.12 -11.58
N LEU A 93 2.06 -6.50 -11.73
CA LEU A 93 0.95 -5.56 -11.85
C LEU A 93 0.80 -4.67 -10.62
N LEU A 94 0.93 -5.24 -9.42
CA LEU A 94 0.93 -4.48 -8.17
C LEU A 94 2.10 -3.48 -8.10
N ALA A 95 3.31 -3.90 -8.52
CA ALA A 95 4.47 -3.02 -8.59
C ALA A 95 4.29 -1.92 -9.64
N THR A 96 3.71 -2.22 -10.80
CA THR A 96 3.40 -1.24 -11.85
C THR A 96 2.37 -0.23 -11.37
N ALA A 97 1.33 -0.66 -10.66
CA ALA A 97 0.35 0.24 -10.06
C ALA A 97 1.00 1.18 -9.03
N PHE A 98 1.91 0.66 -8.19
CA PHE A 98 2.70 1.47 -7.28
C PHE A 98 3.57 2.50 -8.02
N VAL A 99 4.37 2.06 -9.00
CA VAL A 99 5.26 2.94 -9.78
C VAL A 99 4.46 4.07 -10.43
N ARG A 100 3.30 3.74 -11.00
CA ARG A 100 2.43 4.74 -11.61
C ARG A 100 1.92 5.75 -10.58
N LEU A 101 1.51 5.35 -9.38
CA LEU A 101 1.01 6.31 -8.38
C LEU A 101 2.10 7.08 -7.65
N ALA A 102 3.26 6.47 -7.43
CA ALA A 102 4.34 7.07 -6.64
C ALA A 102 5.31 7.89 -7.48
N LEU A 103 5.60 7.47 -8.73
CA LEU A 103 6.67 8.03 -9.55
C LEU A 103 6.18 8.84 -10.76
N ASN A 104 4.87 8.90 -11.01
CA ASN A 104 4.30 9.72 -12.07
C ASN A 104 3.51 10.91 -11.50
N PRO A 105 4.12 12.10 -11.41
CA PRO A 105 3.45 13.31 -10.91
C PRO A 105 2.21 13.68 -11.72
N ALA A 106 2.16 13.32 -13.01
CA ALA A 106 1.02 13.64 -13.88
C ALA A 106 -0.27 12.96 -13.42
N VAL A 107 -0.19 11.88 -12.62
CA VAL A 107 -1.39 11.27 -12.04
C VAL A 107 -2.20 12.32 -11.30
N LEU A 108 -1.57 13.23 -10.56
CA LEU A 108 -2.27 14.18 -9.71
C LEU A 108 -3.10 15.21 -10.48
N SER A 109 -2.87 15.38 -11.78
CA SER A 109 -3.59 16.31 -12.66
C SER A 109 -4.55 15.63 -13.63
N TYR A 110 -4.72 14.30 -13.56
CA TYR A 110 -5.58 13.58 -14.50
C TYR A 110 -7.07 13.91 -14.38
N HIS A 111 -7.55 14.25 -13.18
CA HIS A 111 -8.93 14.65 -12.96
C HIS A 111 -8.97 15.91 -12.10
N PRO A 112 -9.95 16.80 -12.35
CA PRO A 112 -10.17 17.94 -11.49
C PRO A 112 -10.42 17.48 -10.06
N ARG A 113 -9.99 18.29 -9.11
CA ARG A 113 -10.17 18.03 -7.67
C ARG A 113 -11.66 17.87 -7.35
N SER A 114 -11.97 16.91 -6.47
CA SER A 114 -13.33 16.69 -5.99
C SER A 114 -13.77 17.87 -5.10
N ALA A 115 -15.05 18.23 -5.16
CA ALA A 115 -15.61 19.32 -4.34
C ALA A 115 -15.68 18.98 -2.84
N THR A 116 -15.69 17.69 -2.49
CA THR A 116 -15.70 17.18 -1.12
C THR A 116 -14.28 16.97 -0.61
N PRO A 117 -13.81 17.74 0.39
CA PRO A 117 -12.54 17.47 1.05
C PRO A 117 -12.54 16.06 1.65
N ILE A 118 -11.38 15.39 1.63
CA ILE A 118 -11.15 14.03 2.19
C ILE A 118 -11.76 12.91 1.34
N LEU A 119 -13.07 12.92 1.05
CA LEU A 119 -13.71 11.94 0.17
C LEU A 119 -13.51 12.34 -1.30
N ASN A 120 -12.25 12.32 -1.72
CA ASN A 120 -11.82 12.67 -3.07
C ASN A 120 -11.35 11.42 -3.82
N TRP A 121 -11.00 11.62 -5.09
CA TRP A 121 -10.54 10.55 -5.94
C TRP A 121 -9.14 10.01 -5.64
N TYR A 122 -8.30 10.83 -5.02
CA TYR A 122 -7.00 10.39 -4.52
C TYR A 122 -7.17 9.34 -3.43
N LEU A 123 -8.12 9.53 -2.50
CA LEU A 123 -8.40 8.62 -1.39
C LEU A 123 -8.74 7.23 -1.89
N TYR A 124 -9.73 7.09 -2.78
CA TYR A 124 -10.10 5.76 -3.27
C TYR A 124 -9.02 5.16 -4.18
N THR A 125 -8.34 5.96 -5.01
CA THR A 125 -7.34 5.43 -5.95
C THR A 125 -6.10 4.93 -5.21
N TYR A 126 -5.47 5.78 -4.40
CA TYR A 126 -4.30 5.39 -3.61
C TYR A 126 -4.69 4.39 -2.50
N GLY A 127 -5.88 4.54 -1.90
CA GLY A 127 -6.39 3.64 -0.87
C GLY A 127 -6.63 2.23 -1.38
N LEU A 128 -7.36 2.05 -2.49
CA LEU A 128 -7.60 0.72 -3.08
C LEU A 128 -6.31 0.06 -3.52
N VAL A 129 -5.38 0.79 -4.13
CA VAL A 129 -4.08 0.23 -4.53
C VAL A 129 -3.25 -0.18 -3.29
N THR A 130 -3.26 0.62 -2.23
CA THR A 130 -2.63 0.28 -0.94
C THR A 130 -3.22 -0.99 -0.34
N LEU A 131 -4.54 -1.12 -0.34
CA LEU A 131 -5.23 -2.32 0.14
C LEU A 131 -4.89 -3.54 -0.71
N SER A 132 -4.84 -3.41 -2.04
CA SER A 132 -4.44 -4.47 -2.95
C SER A 132 -2.98 -4.89 -2.75
N LEU A 133 -2.06 -3.96 -2.46
CA LEU A 133 -0.68 -4.26 -2.11
C LEU A 133 -0.60 -5.10 -0.82
N PHE A 134 -1.34 -4.71 0.23
CA PHE A 134 -1.38 -5.49 1.47
C PHE A 134 -2.09 -6.84 1.30
N ALA A 135 -3.15 -6.91 0.49
CA ALA A 135 -3.82 -8.15 0.15
C ALA A 135 -2.87 -9.09 -0.59
N GLY A 136 -2.18 -8.60 -1.63
CA GLY A 136 -1.14 -9.34 -2.36
C GLY A 136 -0.02 -9.82 -1.44
N ALA A 137 0.43 -8.99 -0.50
CA ALA A 137 1.45 -9.36 0.48
C ALA A 137 0.99 -10.50 1.42
N ARG A 138 -0.27 -10.50 1.84
CA ARG A 138 -0.85 -11.59 2.65
C ARG A 138 -1.06 -12.86 1.84
N LEU A 139 -1.54 -12.73 0.61
CA LEU A 139 -1.77 -13.86 -0.30
C LEU A 139 -0.44 -14.53 -0.67
N LEU A 140 0.64 -13.78 -0.87
CA LEU A 140 1.95 -14.37 -1.17
C LEU A 140 2.74 -14.79 0.08
N ALA A 141 2.10 -14.99 1.23
CA ALA A 141 2.78 -15.44 2.45
C ALA A 141 3.46 -16.83 2.26
N PRO A 142 4.44 -17.19 3.12
CA PRO A 142 5.10 -18.50 3.07
C PRO A 142 4.09 -19.66 3.05
N PRO A 143 4.34 -20.77 2.32
CA PRO A 143 5.65 -21.28 1.88
C PRO A 143 6.09 -20.89 0.46
N ARG A 144 5.29 -20.14 -0.32
CA ARG A 144 5.59 -19.78 -1.73
C ARG A 144 5.79 -18.28 -1.90
N ASP A 145 6.57 -17.68 -1.01
CA ASP A 145 6.74 -16.24 -0.85
C ASP A 145 7.72 -15.57 -1.82
N ARG A 146 8.52 -16.34 -2.55
CA ARG A 146 9.55 -15.78 -3.45
C ARG A 146 9.07 -15.61 -4.88
N VAL A 147 9.05 -14.39 -5.39
CA VAL A 147 8.93 -14.12 -6.84
C VAL A 147 10.34 -14.00 -7.40
N LEU A 148 10.72 -14.86 -8.35
CA LEU A 148 12.09 -15.01 -8.82
C LEU A 148 13.04 -15.33 -7.65
N THR A 149 13.66 -14.31 -7.06
CA THR A 149 14.55 -14.39 -5.90
C THR A 149 14.13 -13.49 -4.72
N ILE A 150 13.14 -12.61 -4.92
CA ILE A 150 12.73 -11.57 -3.97
C ILE A 150 11.57 -12.09 -3.11
N LYS A 151 11.62 -11.83 -1.79
CA LYS A 151 10.50 -12.08 -0.87
C LYS A 151 9.35 -11.12 -1.18
N ALA A 152 8.40 -11.59 -1.97
CA ALA A 152 7.30 -10.77 -2.50
C ALA A 152 6.45 -10.13 -1.39
N PRO A 153 6.10 -10.80 -0.28
CA PRO A 153 5.38 -10.16 0.82
C PRO A 153 6.11 -8.95 1.40
N VAL A 154 7.43 -9.06 1.62
CA VAL A 154 8.23 -7.97 2.20
C VAL A 154 8.23 -6.77 1.27
N MET A 155 8.45 -7.01 -0.03
CA MET A 155 8.38 -5.98 -1.06
C MET A 155 7.00 -5.30 -1.06
N LEU A 156 5.91 -6.07 -1.17
CA LEU A 156 4.55 -5.55 -1.26
C LEU A 156 4.09 -4.81 0.00
N TYR A 157 4.46 -5.29 1.20
CA TYR A 157 4.22 -4.55 2.46
C TYR A 157 4.98 -3.22 2.48
N THR A 158 6.21 -3.18 1.97
CA THR A 158 7.01 -1.97 1.90
C THR A 158 6.39 -0.96 0.93
N LEU A 159 6.06 -1.40 -0.29
CA LEU A 159 5.39 -0.56 -1.30
C LEU A 159 4.04 -0.03 -0.79
N GLY A 160 3.23 -0.90 -0.16
CA GLY A 160 1.95 -0.49 0.44
C GLY A 160 2.11 0.53 1.56
N THR A 161 3.14 0.39 2.41
CA THR A 161 3.44 1.35 3.48
C THR A 161 3.87 2.71 2.93
N VAL A 162 4.74 2.71 1.91
CA VAL A 162 5.15 3.94 1.23
C VAL A 162 3.94 4.63 0.58
N LEU A 163 3.08 3.87 -0.09
CA LEU A 163 1.90 4.42 -0.74
C LEU A 163 0.87 4.96 0.27
N ALA A 164 0.70 4.30 1.41
CA ALA A 164 -0.12 4.79 2.52
C ALA A 164 0.41 6.12 3.06
N PHE A 165 1.73 6.25 3.20
CA PHE A 165 2.35 7.51 3.62
C PHE A 165 2.15 8.62 2.58
N LEU A 166 2.33 8.33 1.29
CA LEU A 166 2.05 9.28 0.21
C LEU A 166 0.59 9.73 0.21
N LEU A 167 -0.36 8.81 0.39
CA LEU A 167 -1.77 9.11 0.49
C LEU A 167 -2.07 10.12 1.61
N VAL A 168 -1.51 9.91 2.81
CA VAL A 168 -1.68 10.87 3.92
C VAL A 168 -1.19 12.27 3.53
N ASN A 169 -0.04 12.37 2.86
CA ASN A 169 0.49 13.65 2.43
C ASN A 169 -0.35 14.32 1.33
N ILE A 170 -0.89 13.53 0.40
CA ILE A 170 -1.79 14.01 -0.67
C ILE A 170 -3.11 14.49 -0.05
N GLN A 171 -3.67 13.78 0.93
CA GLN A 171 -4.91 14.20 1.60
C GLN A 171 -4.76 15.52 2.34
N ILE A 172 -3.62 15.73 3.01
CA ILE A 172 -3.31 17.01 3.66
C ILE A 172 -3.15 18.11 2.60
N ALA A 173 -2.42 17.84 1.51
CA ALA A 173 -2.24 18.81 0.43
C ALA A 173 -3.58 19.20 -0.21
N ASP A 174 -4.46 18.22 -0.45
CA ASP A 174 -5.80 18.45 -1.01
C ASP A 174 -6.69 19.24 -0.03
N PHE A 175 -6.71 18.88 1.25
CA PHE A 175 -7.54 19.57 2.24
C PHE A 175 -7.19 21.06 2.38
N PHE A 176 -5.91 21.42 2.28
CA PHE A 176 -5.44 22.81 2.42
C PHE A 176 -5.26 23.54 1.08
N ALA A 177 -5.58 22.94 -0.05
CA ALA A 177 -5.46 23.58 -1.35
C ALA A 177 -6.64 24.53 -1.63
N GLU A 178 -6.32 25.72 -2.16
CA GLU A 178 -7.28 26.82 -2.37
C GLU A 178 -8.49 26.38 -3.23
N PRO A 179 -9.73 26.73 -2.81
CA PRO A 179 -10.93 26.47 -3.61
C PRO A 179 -10.81 27.04 -5.03
N GLY A 180 -11.15 26.24 -6.05
CA GLY A 180 -11.07 26.64 -7.45
C GLY A 180 -9.74 26.33 -8.16
N THR A 181 -8.73 25.80 -7.46
CA THR A 181 -7.52 25.27 -8.12
C THR A 181 -7.83 23.90 -8.74
N ALA A 182 -7.62 23.76 -10.05
CA ALA A 182 -7.92 22.52 -10.78
C ALA A 182 -6.90 21.39 -10.51
N ALA A 183 -5.67 21.73 -10.10
CA ALA A 183 -4.59 20.80 -9.83
C ALA A 183 -4.05 20.95 -8.40
N LEU A 184 -3.61 19.83 -7.83
CA LEU A 184 -3.03 19.77 -6.49
C LEU A 184 -1.65 20.44 -6.50
N THR A 185 -1.52 21.57 -5.80
CA THR A 185 -0.25 22.31 -5.70
C THR A 185 0.33 22.15 -4.30
N PHE A 186 1.56 21.64 -4.23
CA PHE A 186 2.29 21.56 -2.98
C PHE A 186 2.92 22.93 -2.67
N LYS A 187 2.18 23.79 -1.97
CA LYS A 187 2.74 25.01 -1.41
C LYS A 187 3.47 24.64 -0.10
N PHE A 188 4.75 24.96 0.01
CA PHE A 188 5.58 24.66 1.19
C PHE A 188 5.74 25.86 2.14
N SER A 189 5.08 26.99 1.86
CA SER A 189 5.09 28.18 2.70
C SER A 189 3.69 28.79 2.81
N GLY A 190 3.45 29.58 3.87
CA GLY A 190 2.28 30.45 4.01
C GLY A 190 1.06 29.90 4.75
N ASN A 191 1.05 28.64 5.20
CA ASN A 191 -0.06 28.10 5.99
C ASN A 191 0.43 27.26 7.18
N PHE A 192 0.49 27.90 8.35
CA PHE A 192 0.91 27.27 9.61
C PHE A 192 0.10 26.02 9.95
N THR A 193 -1.22 26.06 9.82
CA THR A 193 -2.11 24.93 10.12
C THR A 193 -1.82 23.73 9.22
N ARG A 194 -1.48 23.96 7.95
CA ARG A 194 -1.04 22.90 7.03
C ARG A 194 0.30 22.29 7.47
N ASP A 195 1.28 23.13 7.79
CA ASP A 195 2.62 22.68 8.20
C ASP A 195 2.54 21.81 9.49
N MET A 196 1.70 22.22 10.45
CA MET A 196 1.35 21.47 11.66
C MET A 196 0.68 20.13 11.36
N SER A 197 -0.29 20.13 10.43
CA SER A 197 -1.02 18.91 10.05
C SER A 197 -0.07 17.85 9.50
N TYR A 198 0.92 18.25 8.69
CA TYR A 198 1.96 17.33 8.23
C TYR A 198 2.79 16.75 9.39
N SER A 199 3.22 17.58 10.34
CA SER A 199 4.04 17.12 11.48
C SER A 199 3.27 16.16 12.39
N ILE A 200 2.01 16.47 12.70
CA ILE A 200 1.13 15.58 13.47
C ILE A 200 0.91 14.27 12.72
N ALA A 201 0.59 14.33 11.43
CA ALA A 201 0.34 13.15 10.62
C ALA A 201 1.57 12.24 10.51
N TRP A 202 2.78 12.80 10.34
CA TRP A 202 4.01 12.02 10.27
C TRP A 202 4.34 11.36 11.61
N ALA A 203 4.12 12.05 12.74
CA ALA A 203 4.30 11.48 14.07
C ALA A 203 3.33 10.31 14.32
N LEU A 204 2.04 10.49 14.00
CA LEU A 204 1.04 9.44 14.11
C LEU A 204 1.36 8.25 13.21
N PHE A 205 1.77 8.51 11.95
CA PHE A 205 2.17 7.45 11.02
C PHE A 205 3.38 6.68 11.53
N ALA A 206 4.39 7.36 12.08
CA ALA A 206 5.56 6.74 12.69
C ALA A 206 5.17 5.84 13.87
N LEU A 207 4.30 6.31 14.77
CA LEU A 207 3.81 5.50 15.90
C LEU A 207 3.03 4.27 15.41
N LEU A 208 2.14 4.43 14.44
CA LEU A 208 1.38 3.33 13.85
C LEU A 208 2.28 2.30 13.16
N LEU A 209 3.37 2.73 12.50
CA LEU A 209 4.36 1.86 11.88
C LEU A 209 5.27 1.16 12.91
N LEU A 210 5.55 1.82 14.04
CA LEU A 210 6.41 1.29 15.09
C LEU A 210 5.79 0.06 15.79
N VAL A 211 4.47 0.07 16.00
CA VAL A 211 3.72 -1.03 16.65
C VAL A 211 3.95 -2.39 15.96
N PRO A 212 3.65 -2.59 14.67
CA PRO A 212 3.92 -3.86 14.01
C PRO A 212 5.42 -4.17 13.91
N GLY A 213 6.28 -3.15 13.81
CA GLY A 213 7.73 -3.33 13.84
C GLY A 213 8.22 -3.96 15.15
N LEU A 214 7.66 -3.55 16.28
CA LEU A 214 7.96 -4.10 17.61
C LEU A 214 7.28 -5.45 17.84
N VAL A 215 5.96 -5.53 17.63
CA VAL A 215 5.15 -6.73 17.91
C VAL A 215 5.61 -7.93 17.07
N LYS A 216 5.96 -7.71 15.79
CA LYS A 216 6.37 -8.78 14.87
C LYS A 216 7.89 -8.89 14.71
N GLY A 217 8.67 -8.11 15.46
CA GLY A 217 10.14 -8.13 15.38
C GLY A 217 10.73 -7.69 14.03
N ILE A 218 10.03 -6.86 13.26
CA ILE A 218 10.46 -6.43 11.92
C ILE A 218 11.42 -5.25 12.06
N ALA A 219 12.73 -5.53 12.16
CA ALA A 219 13.75 -4.51 12.37
C ALA A 219 13.70 -3.33 11.38
N PRO A 220 13.56 -3.54 10.05
CA PRO A 220 13.44 -2.42 9.11
C PRO A 220 12.26 -1.49 9.38
N ALA A 221 11.09 -2.04 9.77
CA ALA A 221 9.91 -1.23 10.07
C ALA A 221 10.12 -0.37 11.33
N ARG A 222 10.82 -0.90 12.35
CA ARG A 222 11.21 -0.14 13.55
C ARG A 222 12.13 1.01 13.20
N TYR A 223 13.20 0.75 12.43
CA TYR A 223 14.15 1.79 12.04
C TYR A 223 13.49 2.86 11.14
N ALA A 224 12.64 2.46 10.20
CA ALA A 224 11.87 3.40 9.37
C ALA A 224 10.93 4.27 10.22
N ALA A 225 10.23 3.69 11.19
CA ALA A 225 9.38 4.43 12.11
C ALA A 225 10.18 5.42 12.99
N LEU A 226 11.30 4.98 13.57
CA LEU A 226 12.16 5.84 14.38
C LEU A 226 12.81 6.96 13.56
N ALA A 227 13.25 6.66 12.33
CA ALA A 227 13.79 7.65 11.41
C ALA A 227 12.73 8.69 11.04
N LEU A 228 11.52 8.25 10.68
CA LEU A 228 10.41 9.16 10.37
C LEU A 228 10.05 10.02 11.59
N LEU A 229 10.03 9.46 12.80
CA LEU A 229 9.80 10.20 14.02
C LEU A 229 10.91 11.24 14.25
N GLY A 230 12.18 10.86 14.08
CA GLY A 230 13.32 11.77 14.16
C GLY A 230 13.22 12.94 13.18
N VAL A 231 12.92 12.65 11.91
CA VAL A 231 12.68 13.68 10.87
C VAL A 231 11.52 14.59 11.26
N THR A 232 10.44 14.03 11.80
CA THR A 232 9.28 14.80 12.24
C THR A 232 9.63 15.75 13.38
N LEU A 233 10.42 15.29 14.35
CA LEU A 233 10.91 16.13 15.45
C LEU A 233 11.81 17.24 14.91
N LEU A 234 12.79 16.92 14.07
CA LEU A 234 13.68 17.92 13.47
C LEU A 234 12.88 18.98 12.70
N LYS A 235 11.93 18.56 11.86
CA LYS A 235 11.03 19.47 11.15
C LYS A 235 10.26 20.36 12.14
N LEU A 236 9.69 19.77 13.19
CA LEU A 236 8.93 20.51 14.18
C LEU A 236 9.80 21.55 14.91
N PHE A 237 11.03 21.22 15.28
CA PHE A 237 11.95 22.14 15.95
C PHE A 237 12.46 23.26 15.05
N PHE A 238 12.92 22.94 13.85
CA PHE A 238 13.59 23.92 13.00
C PHE A 238 12.63 24.74 12.14
N HIS A 239 11.54 24.14 11.66
CA HIS A 239 10.64 24.80 10.72
C HIS A 239 9.39 25.35 11.39
N ASP A 240 8.81 24.54 12.27
CA ASP A 240 7.51 24.84 12.83
C ASP A 240 7.64 25.77 14.03
N LEU A 241 8.40 25.36 15.07
CA LEU A 241 8.66 26.09 16.32
C LEU A 241 9.21 27.51 16.08
N ALA A 242 9.98 27.71 15.00
CA ALA A 242 10.50 29.02 14.60
C ALA A 242 9.39 30.03 14.26
N LYS A 243 8.21 29.56 13.80
CA LYS A 243 7.08 30.41 13.40
C LYS A 243 6.06 30.63 14.52
N LEU A 244 6.15 29.91 15.65
CA LEU A 244 5.15 29.99 16.73
C LEU A 244 5.42 31.14 17.71
N ALA A 245 4.34 31.76 18.18
CA ALA A 245 4.37 32.61 19.36
C ALA A 245 4.70 31.79 20.62
N GLN A 246 5.27 32.44 21.63
CA GLN A 246 5.94 31.79 22.77
C GLN A 246 5.06 30.74 23.49
N LEU A 247 3.77 31.02 23.72
CA LEU A 247 2.85 30.06 24.38
C LEU A 247 2.68 28.76 23.58
N TYR A 248 2.52 28.86 22.27
CA TYR A 248 2.29 27.67 21.46
C TYR A 248 3.55 26.82 21.31
N ARG A 249 4.76 27.40 21.45
CA ARG A 249 6.00 26.62 21.52
C ARG A 249 6.00 25.69 22.73
N VAL A 250 5.55 26.19 23.88
CA VAL A 250 5.44 25.37 25.10
C VAL A 250 4.47 24.21 24.90
N GLY A 251 3.30 24.48 24.30
CA GLY A 251 2.33 23.44 23.96
C GLY A 251 2.87 22.38 22.99
N ALA A 252 3.58 22.79 21.94
CA ALA A 252 4.20 21.88 20.98
C ALA A 252 5.29 21.01 21.63
N LEU A 253 6.11 21.57 22.51
CA LEU A 253 7.12 20.82 23.27
C LEU A 253 6.51 19.79 24.21
N MET A 254 5.39 20.11 24.87
CA MET A 254 4.64 19.13 25.66
C MET A 254 4.11 17.99 24.78
N GLY A 255 3.56 18.30 23.60
CA GLY A 255 3.13 17.28 22.63
C GLY A 255 4.25 16.35 22.19
N VAL A 256 5.43 16.91 21.90
CA VAL A 256 6.65 16.14 21.60
C VAL A 256 7.03 15.23 22.76
N ALA A 257 7.02 15.75 23.99
CA ALA A 257 7.35 14.97 25.17
C ALA A 257 6.40 13.77 25.33
N VAL A 258 5.09 13.97 25.15
CA VAL A 258 4.10 12.89 25.18
C VAL A 258 4.38 11.85 24.10
N ILE A 259 4.64 12.27 22.86
CA ILE A 259 4.95 11.35 21.75
C ILE A 259 6.21 10.55 22.04
N ALA A 260 7.25 11.18 22.58
CA ALA A 260 8.50 10.52 22.96
C ALA A 260 8.29 9.52 24.10
N ILE A 261 7.48 9.86 25.11
CA ILE A 261 7.10 8.96 26.20
C ILE A 261 6.34 7.75 25.64
N VAL A 262 5.37 7.95 24.75
CA VAL A 262 4.61 6.85 24.12
C VAL A 262 5.54 5.95 23.30
N ALA A 263 6.41 6.53 22.48
CA ALA A 263 7.38 5.75 21.69
C ALA A 263 8.34 4.95 22.59
N SER A 264 8.85 5.58 23.66
CA SER A 264 9.72 4.94 24.66
C SER A 264 9.01 3.80 25.39
N PHE A 265 7.78 4.04 25.85
CA PHE A 265 6.94 3.03 26.50
C PHE A 265 6.69 1.83 25.59
N LEU A 266 6.31 2.08 24.32
CA LEU A 266 6.14 1.00 23.33
C LEU A 266 7.44 0.21 23.17
N TYR A 267 8.58 0.90 23.01
CA TYR A 267 9.88 0.26 22.85
C TYR A 267 10.24 -0.61 24.06
N GLN A 268 10.12 -0.09 25.29
CA GLN A 268 10.44 -0.79 26.52
C GLN A 268 9.51 -1.99 26.77
N ARG A 269 8.19 -1.82 26.58
CA ARG A 269 7.20 -2.88 26.78
C ARG A 269 7.45 -4.08 25.88
N PHE A 270 7.71 -3.86 24.60
CA PHE A 270 7.90 -4.98 23.67
C PHE A 270 9.31 -5.57 23.76
N THR A 271 10.34 -4.77 24.03
CA THR A 271 11.71 -5.28 24.20
C THR A 271 11.84 -6.11 25.48
N SER A 272 11.24 -5.68 26.60
CA SER A 272 11.22 -6.47 27.85
C SER A 272 10.46 -7.79 27.71
N THR A 273 9.38 -7.80 26.91
CA THR A 273 8.63 -9.04 26.61
C THR A 273 9.46 -10.03 25.79
N LEU A 274 10.26 -9.54 24.83
CA LEU A 274 11.17 -10.36 24.02
C LEU A 274 12.31 -10.93 24.88
N ALA A 275 12.91 -10.11 25.76
CA ALA A 275 14.00 -10.56 26.64
C ALA A 275 13.56 -11.69 27.60
N ARG A 276 12.37 -11.57 28.19
CA ARG A 276 11.80 -12.62 29.09
C ARG A 276 11.43 -13.90 28.35
N ALA A 277 11.08 -13.82 27.07
CA ALA A 277 10.72 -14.99 26.26
C ALA A 277 11.93 -15.82 25.83
N ASP A 278 13.12 -15.21 25.69
CA ASP A 278 14.38 -15.91 25.41
C ASP A 278 14.94 -16.58 26.66
N GLU A 279 14.90 -15.93 27.83
CA GLU A 279 15.29 -16.55 29.11
C GLU A 279 14.52 -17.85 29.36
N ASN A 280 13.20 -17.84 29.13
CA ASN A 280 12.33 -18.99 29.39
C ASN A 280 12.51 -20.16 28.38
N LYS A 281 13.25 -19.95 27.28
CA LYS A 281 13.57 -20.99 26.27
C LYS A 281 14.95 -21.60 26.45
N THR A 282 15.78 -21.01 27.30
CA THR A 282 17.11 -21.55 27.61
C THR A 282 16.89 -22.66 28.66
N PRO A 283 17.09 -23.96 28.34
CA PRO A 283 17.03 -24.97 29.39
C PRO A 283 18.13 -24.64 30.38
N LEU A 284 17.80 -24.61 31.66
CA LEU A 284 18.80 -24.60 32.73
C LEU A 284 19.73 -25.79 32.47
N SER A 285 20.96 -25.56 32.00
CA SER A 285 21.98 -26.57 32.03
C SER A 285 22.16 -26.94 33.50
N PRO A 286 21.89 -28.19 33.92
CA PRO A 286 22.25 -28.59 35.26
C PRO A 286 23.78 -28.53 35.36
N GLY A 287 24.24 -27.96 36.47
CA GLY A 287 25.61 -27.54 36.66
C GLY A 287 26.66 -28.63 36.48
N ALA A 288 27.88 -28.17 36.24
CA ALA A 288 29.11 -28.88 36.54
C ALA A 288 29.80 -28.16 37.71
#